data_AF-A0A2T7BHY2-F1
#
_entry.id   AF-A0A2T7BHY2-F1
#
_cell.length_a   1.000
_cell.length_b   1.000
_cell.length_c   1.000
_cell.angle_alpha   90.00
_cell.angle_beta   90.00
_cell.angle_gamma   90.00
#
_symmetry.space_group_name_H-M   'P 1'
#
loop_
_entity.id
_entity.type
_entity.pdbx_description
1 polymer ?
#
loop_
_entity_poly.entity_id
_entity_poly.type
_entity_poly.pdbx_seq_one_letter_code
_entity_poly.pdbx_strand_id
1 'polypeptide(L)'
;MKTTCPPLPLPDKTTTDYLAAYLKLPASLISYVLLENAYQQARAPHAAHLPCPPLHKLLLQMKGDYELLTGFNRLFIQFRDGSTLSHEGATLTWQEFFRLAYIHYSPQQLQRIEVLIDAVLRALTPAGQQLPADWRHQVN
;
A
#
# COMPACT_ATOMS: atom_id res chain seq x y z
N MET A 1 30.07 4.71 -1.89
CA MET A 1 29.25 3.75 -2.64
C MET A 1 27.79 4.15 -2.49
N LYS A 2 27.12 4.57 -3.58
CA LYS A 2 25.69 4.91 -3.58
C LYS A 2 24.91 3.60 -3.72
N THR A 3 24.40 3.06 -2.63
CA THR A 3 23.38 2.00 -2.65
C THR A 3 22.06 2.65 -3.09
N THR A 4 21.83 2.66 -4.40
CA THR A 4 20.49 2.90 -4.94
C THR A 4 19.63 1.71 -4.57
N CYS A 5 18.79 1.86 -3.54
CA CYS A 5 17.67 0.95 -3.32
C CYS A 5 16.89 0.83 -4.63
N PRO A 6 16.57 -0.38 -5.10
CA PRO A 6 15.66 -0.53 -6.22
C PRO A 6 14.34 0.17 -5.86
N PRO A 7 13.72 0.92 -6.79
CA PRO A 7 12.38 1.44 -6.56
C PRO A 7 11.49 0.22 -6.30
N LEU A 8 10.95 0.14 -5.09
CA LEU A 8 9.90 -0.83 -4.78
C LEU A 8 8.80 -0.62 -5.84
N PRO A 9 8.23 -1.69 -6.41
CA PRO A 9 7.06 -1.56 -7.26
C PRO A 9 5.95 -0.98 -6.39
N LEU A 10 5.77 0.35 -6.47
CA LEU A 10 4.65 1.00 -5.85
C LEU A 10 3.39 0.43 -6.51
N PRO A 11 2.32 0.21 -5.75
CA PRO A 11 1.10 -0.33 -6.30
C PRO A 11 0.50 0.66 -7.30
N ASP A 12 0.78 0.47 -8.59
CA ASP A 12 0.15 1.24 -9.64
C ASP A 12 -1.38 1.01 -9.61
N LYS A 13 -2.14 1.97 -10.17
CA LYS A 13 -3.61 1.94 -10.20
C LYS A 13 -4.16 0.57 -10.66
N THR A 14 -3.50 -0.06 -11.62
CA THR A 14 -3.80 -1.40 -12.14
C THR A 14 -3.74 -2.51 -11.09
N THR A 15 -2.75 -2.50 -10.20
CA THR A 15 -2.62 -3.50 -9.12
C THR A 15 -3.71 -3.32 -8.07
N THR A 16 -4.00 -2.08 -7.70
CA THR A 16 -5.08 -1.77 -6.74
C THR A 16 -6.44 -2.20 -7.29
N ASP A 17 -6.76 -1.82 -8.53
CA ASP A 17 -8.05 -2.12 -9.16
C ASP A 17 -8.23 -3.64 -9.36
N TYR A 18 -7.18 -4.36 -9.76
CA TYR A 18 -7.20 -5.82 -9.89
C TYR A 18 -7.47 -6.52 -8.54
N LEU A 19 -6.71 -6.16 -7.50
CA LEU A 19 -6.86 -6.76 -6.17
C LEU A 19 -8.22 -6.43 -5.54
N ALA A 20 -8.71 -5.21 -5.73
CA ALA A 20 -10.04 -4.79 -5.29
C ALA A 20 -11.13 -5.64 -5.94
N ALA A 21 -11.05 -5.87 -7.26
CA ALA A 21 -11.99 -6.71 -7.99
C ALA A 21 -11.90 -8.18 -7.56
N TYR A 22 -10.69 -8.73 -7.46
CA TYR A 22 -10.45 -10.13 -7.08
C TYR A 22 -10.95 -10.45 -5.68
N LEU A 23 -10.67 -9.57 -4.71
CA LEU A 23 -11.05 -9.76 -3.31
C LEU A 23 -12.48 -9.27 -3.01
N LYS A 24 -13.13 -8.59 -3.96
CA LYS A 24 -14.43 -7.93 -3.79
C LYS A 24 -14.42 -6.94 -2.62
N LEU A 25 -13.38 -6.11 -2.57
CA LEU A 25 -13.14 -5.13 -1.51
C LEU A 25 -12.99 -3.72 -2.07
N PRO A 26 -13.25 -2.66 -1.27
CA PRO A 26 -13.04 -1.29 -1.71
C PRO A 26 -11.57 -1.02 -2.08
N ALA A 27 -11.36 -0.39 -3.24
CA ALA A 27 -10.02 -0.06 -3.74
C ALA A 27 -9.22 0.84 -2.77
N SER A 28 -9.89 1.70 -1.99
CA SER A 28 -9.28 2.51 -0.95
C SER A 28 -8.69 1.67 0.20
N LEU A 29 -9.38 0.60 0.60
CA LEU A 29 -8.89 -0.34 1.62
C LEU A 29 -7.66 -1.10 1.09
N ILE A 30 -7.73 -1.59 -0.15
CA ILE A 30 -6.61 -2.26 -0.81
C ILE A 30 -5.39 -1.33 -0.94
N SER A 31 -5.62 -0.08 -1.36
CA SER A 31 -4.59 0.96 -1.41
C SER A 31 -3.92 1.19 -0.06
N TYR A 32 -4.70 1.25 1.03
CA TYR A 32 -4.15 1.38 2.38
C TYR A 32 -3.26 0.20 2.74
N VAL A 33 -3.73 -1.03 2.54
CA VAL A 33 -2.95 -2.23 2.88
C VAL A 33 -1.66 -2.31 2.05
N LEU A 34 -1.72 -1.99 0.75
CA LEU A 34 -0.53 -1.97 -0.11
C LEU A 34 0.47 -0.89 0.33
N LEU A 35 -0.02 0.29 0.70
CA LEU A 35 0.82 1.38 1.19
C LEU A 35 1.50 1.03 2.52
N GLU A 36 0.76 0.46 3.47
CA GLU A 36 1.30 0.06 4.76
C GLU A 36 2.37 -1.04 4.59
N ASN A 37 2.12 -2.04 3.74
CA ASN A 37 3.10 -3.06 3.38
C ASN A 37 4.34 -2.45 2.73
N ALA A 38 4.17 -1.58 1.75
CA ALA A 38 5.29 -0.92 1.07
C ALA A 38 6.13 -0.08 2.04
N TYR A 39 5.49 0.65 2.95
CA TYR A 39 6.18 1.46 3.97
C TYR A 39 6.99 0.58 4.94
N GLN A 40 6.41 -0.52 5.43
CA GLN A 40 7.10 -1.46 6.32
C GLN A 40 8.30 -2.13 5.64
N GLN A 41 8.18 -2.49 4.36
CA GLN A 41 9.25 -3.10 3.58
C GLN A 41 10.36 -2.10 3.23
N ALA A 42 10.01 -0.88 2.83
CA ALA A 42 10.97 0.13 2.41
C ALA A 42 11.82 0.66 3.57
N ARG A 43 11.26 0.72 4.79
CA ARG A 43 11.77 1.50 5.92
C ARG A 43 12.19 2.93 5.50
N ALA A 44 11.58 3.44 4.44
CA ALA A 44 12.07 4.61 3.73
C ALA A 44 11.47 5.88 4.36
N PRO A 45 12.29 6.81 4.86
CA PRO A 45 11.81 8.04 5.50
C PRO A 45 11.28 9.09 4.50
N HIS A 46 11.03 8.75 3.23
CA HIS A 46 10.80 9.72 2.15
C HIS A 46 9.65 9.35 1.20
N ALA A 47 8.54 8.82 1.72
CA ALA A 47 7.29 8.81 0.95
C ALA A 47 6.71 10.23 0.90
N ALA A 48 7.24 11.08 0.02
CA ALA A 48 6.75 12.47 -0.13
C ALA A 48 5.33 12.51 -0.71
N HIS A 49 4.91 11.47 -1.43
CA HIS A 49 3.62 11.38 -2.10
C HIS A 49 2.99 10.00 -1.90
N LEU A 50 1.65 9.99 -1.86
CA LEU A 50 0.80 8.81 -1.71
C LEU A 50 0.50 8.28 -3.11
N PRO A 51 1.12 7.18 -3.58
CA PRO A 51 0.96 6.67 -4.95
C PRO A 51 -0.32 5.82 -5.08
N CYS A 52 -1.39 6.19 -4.38
CA CYS A 52 -2.60 5.38 -4.26
C CYS A 52 -3.85 6.22 -4.53
N PRO A 53 -4.26 6.40 -5.81
CA PRO A 53 -5.35 7.31 -6.19
C PRO A 53 -6.68 7.04 -5.46
N PRO A 54 -7.13 5.79 -5.24
CA PRO A 54 -8.37 5.53 -4.51
C PRO A 54 -8.33 5.97 -3.05
N LEU A 55 -7.21 5.73 -2.35
CA LEU A 55 -7.03 6.16 -0.97
C LEU A 55 -6.88 7.68 -0.86
N HIS A 56 -6.07 8.29 -1.74
CA HIS A 56 -5.91 9.74 -1.81
C HIS A 56 -7.27 10.44 -1.98
N LYS A 57 -8.09 9.97 -2.93
CA LYS A 57 -9.43 10.52 -3.15
C LYS A 57 -10.31 10.40 -1.91
N LEU A 58 -10.29 9.26 -1.23
CA LEU A 58 -11.08 9.07 -0.01
C LEU A 58 -10.63 10.01 1.12
N LEU A 59 -9.32 10.16 1.32
CA LEU A 59 -8.76 11.08 2.33
C LEU A 59 -9.21 12.53 2.07
N LEU A 60 -9.08 13.00 0.82
CA LEU A 60 -9.53 14.35 0.44
C LEU A 60 -11.04 14.54 0.64
N GLN A 61 -11.85 13.55 0.24
CA GLN A 61 -13.32 13.63 0.36
C GLN A 61 -13.78 13.67 1.82
N MET A 62 -13.11 12.93 2.71
CA MET A 62 -13.53 12.80 4.10
C MET A 62 -12.99 13.91 5.00
N LYS A 63 -11.76 14.36 4.77
CA LYS A 63 -11.01 15.21 5.72
C LYS A 63 -10.28 16.38 5.07
N GLY A 64 -10.28 16.49 3.74
CA GLY A 64 -9.60 17.54 3.00
C GLY A 64 -8.09 17.32 2.87
N ASP A 65 -7.36 18.42 2.66
CA ASP A 65 -5.90 18.39 2.45
C ASP A 65 -5.16 17.77 3.63
N TYR A 66 -4.07 17.08 3.30
CA TYR A 66 -3.26 16.35 4.27
C TYR A 66 -1.79 16.31 3.89
N GLU A 67 -0.95 16.06 4.88
CA GLU A 67 0.48 15.86 4.75
C GLU A 67 0.87 14.46 5.26
N LEU A 68 1.86 13.86 4.61
CA LEU A 68 2.46 12.59 5.03
C LEU A 68 3.63 12.90 5.96
N LEU A 69 3.53 12.46 7.21
CA LEU A 69 4.61 12.57 8.19
C LEU A 69 5.35 11.24 8.26
N THR A 70 6.62 11.24 7.85
CA THR A 70 7.50 10.08 7.89
C THR A 70 8.59 10.28 8.95
N GLY A 71 8.55 9.53 10.04
CA GLY A 71 9.54 9.72 11.12
C GLY A 71 9.51 8.74 12.30
N PHE A 72 8.62 7.75 12.31
CA PHE A 72 8.37 6.94 13.52
C PHE A 72 8.19 5.44 13.26
N ASN A 73 8.83 4.87 12.23
CA ASN A 73 8.57 3.48 11.76
C ASN A 73 7.10 3.18 11.45
N ARG A 74 6.28 4.22 11.25
CA ARG A 74 4.87 4.10 10.89
C ARG A 74 4.45 5.19 9.92
N LEU A 75 3.44 4.87 9.12
CA LEU A 75 2.75 5.83 8.28
C LEU A 75 1.86 6.72 9.16
N PHE A 76 2.06 8.03 9.03
CA PHE A 76 1.31 9.02 9.79
C PHE A 76 0.81 10.09 8.81
N ILE A 77 -0.49 10.39 8.85
CA ILE A 77 -1.11 11.40 8.01
C ILE A 77 -1.62 12.51 8.93
N GLN A 78 -1.25 13.76 8.64
CA GLN A 78 -1.78 14.93 9.34
C GLN A 78 -2.71 15.70 8.41
N PHE A 79 -3.92 15.98 8.89
CA PHE A 79 -4.89 16.80 8.15
C PHE A 79 -4.75 18.28 8.54
N ARG A 80 -5.30 19.16 7.70
CA ARG A 80 -5.29 20.62 7.93
C ARG A 80 -5.93 21.06 9.25
N ASP A 81 -6.89 20.30 9.77
CA ASP A 81 -7.51 20.56 11.08
C ASP A 81 -6.65 20.11 12.28
N GLY A 82 -5.43 19.65 12.03
CA GLY A 82 -4.48 19.17 13.05
C GLY A 82 -4.73 17.74 13.51
N SER A 83 -5.84 17.11 13.10
CA SER A 83 -6.08 15.70 13.39
C SER A 83 -5.09 14.81 12.65
N THR A 84 -4.83 13.65 13.24
CA THR A 84 -3.83 12.72 12.74
C THR A 84 -4.43 11.35 12.52
N LEU A 85 -3.93 10.64 11.51
CA LEU A 85 -4.35 9.31 11.12
C LEU A 85 -3.17 8.36 11.05
N SER A 86 -3.26 7.27 11.81
CA SER A 86 -2.26 6.20 11.83
C SER A 86 -2.89 4.89 12.30
N HIS A 87 -2.09 3.84 12.40
CA HIS A 87 -2.52 2.58 12.98
C HIS A 87 -2.83 2.73 14.48
N GLU A 88 -2.01 3.49 15.19
CA GLU A 88 -2.09 3.73 16.63
C GLU A 88 -1.50 5.09 17.02
N GLY A 89 -1.82 5.58 18.21
CA GLY A 89 -1.24 6.81 18.77
C GLY A 89 -1.60 8.09 18.00
N ALA A 90 -2.66 8.05 17.20
CA ALA A 90 -3.17 9.17 16.40
C ALA A 90 -4.55 9.62 16.91
N THR A 91 -5.02 10.77 16.45
CA THR A 91 -6.38 11.27 16.73
C THR A 91 -7.45 10.34 16.18
N LEU A 92 -7.15 9.67 15.07
CA LEU A 92 -8.02 8.73 14.38
C LEU A 92 -7.21 7.51 13.94
N THR A 93 -7.72 6.31 14.21
CA THR A 93 -7.14 5.08 13.67
C THR A 93 -7.63 4.80 12.25
N TRP A 94 -6.88 4.01 11.48
CA TRP A 94 -7.34 3.54 10.16
C TRP A 94 -8.69 2.82 10.22
N GLN A 95 -8.91 1.99 11.25
CA GLN A 95 -10.18 1.31 11.46
C GLN A 95 -11.34 2.29 11.68
N GLU A 96 -11.13 3.31 12.52
CA GLU A 96 -12.15 4.33 12.76
C GLU A 96 -12.42 5.18 11.52
N PHE A 97 -11.37 5.57 10.79
CA PHE A 97 -11.49 6.30 9.53
C PHE A 97 -12.32 5.53 8.50
N PHE A 98 -12.01 4.25 8.27
CA PHE A 98 -12.77 3.43 7.34
C PHE A 98 -14.20 3.18 7.80
N ARG A 99 -14.43 3.04 9.11
CA ARG A 99 -15.79 2.95 9.66
C ARG A 99 -16.60 4.22 9.39
N LEU A 100 -16.00 5.41 9.52
CA LEU A 100 -16.64 6.68 9.16
C LEU A 100 -16.91 6.80 7.66
N ALA A 101 -16.09 6.16 6.83
CA ALA A 101 -16.28 6.04 5.39
C ALA A 101 -17.24 4.89 4.97
N TYR A 102 -17.94 4.25 5.91
CA TYR A 102 -18.82 3.09 5.69
C TYR A 102 -18.11 1.88 5.05
N ILE A 103 -16.80 1.76 5.23
CA ILE A 103 -15.98 0.63 4.83
C ILE A 103 -15.78 -0.25 6.06
N HIS A 104 -16.59 -1.30 6.18
CA HIS A 104 -16.55 -2.21 7.32
C HIS A 104 -15.65 -3.40 7.06
N TYR A 105 -14.70 -3.63 7.96
CA TYR A 105 -13.89 -4.84 8.01
C TYR A 105 -13.56 -5.21 9.46
N SER A 106 -13.38 -6.50 9.72
CA SER A 106 -12.86 -7.00 11.00
C SER A 106 -11.33 -7.09 10.98
N PRO A 107 -10.65 -7.06 12.14
CA PRO A 107 -9.20 -7.29 12.20
C PRO A 107 -8.77 -8.62 11.54
N GLN A 108 -9.58 -9.67 11.67
CA GLN A 108 -9.33 -10.95 11.01
C GLN A 108 -9.44 -10.87 9.48
N GLN A 109 -10.36 -10.04 8.96
CA GLN A 109 -10.45 -9.78 7.53
C GLN A 109 -9.24 -9.00 7.04
N LEU A 110 -8.80 -7.98 7.78
CA LEU A 110 -7.60 -7.21 7.45
C LEU A 110 -6.36 -8.13 7.35
N GLN A 111 -6.14 -8.98 8.36
CA GLN A 111 -5.04 -9.93 8.36
C GLN A 111 -5.09 -10.90 7.15
N ARG A 112 -6.28 -11.37 6.77
CA ARG A 112 -6.43 -12.21 5.57
C ARG A 112 -6.10 -11.45 4.29
N ILE A 113 -6.51 -10.18 4.18
CA ILE A 113 -6.21 -9.32 3.04
C ILE A 113 -4.70 -9.10 2.92
N GLU A 114 -4.03 -8.80 4.04
CA GLU A 114 -2.57 -8.63 4.10
C GLU A 114 -1.84 -9.88 3.62
N VAL A 115 -2.20 -11.06 4.12
CA VAL A 115 -1.59 -12.34 3.69
C VAL A 115 -1.80 -12.60 2.20
N LEU A 116 -3.01 -12.36 1.68
CA LEU A 116 -3.30 -12.56 0.26
C LEU A 116 -2.53 -11.57 -0.62
N ILE A 117 -2.45 -10.30 -0.21
CA ILE A 117 -1.70 -9.28 -0.92
C ILE A 117 -0.21 -9.61 -0.94
N ASP A 118 0.37 -10.03 0.19
CA ASP A 118 1.77 -10.46 0.24
C ASP A 118 2.02 -11.66 -0.68
N ALA A 119 1.12 -12.66 -0.70
CA ALA A 119 1.22 -13.78 -1.63
C ALA A 119 1.16 -13.35 -3.11
N VAL A 120 0.25 -12.43 -3.46
CA VAL A 120 0.15 -11.89 -4.82
C VAL A 120 1.39 -11.08 -5.19
N LEU A 121 1.88 -10.21 -4.31
CA LEU A 121 3.09 -9.42 -4.54
C LEU A 121 4.32 -10.30 -4.72
N ARG A 122 4.48 -11.37 -3.92
CA ARG A 122 5.57 -12.34 -4.09
C ARG A 122 5.49 -13.08 -5.43
N ALA A 123 4.29 -13.45 -5.88
CA ALA A 123 4.09 -14.08 -7.17
C ALA A 123 4.38 -13.13 -8.35
N LEU A 124 4.24 -11.82 -8.15
CA LEU A 124 4.53 -10.79 -9.15
C LEU A 124 5.99 -10.30 -9.12
N THR A 125 6.71 -10.48 -8.02
CA THR A 125 8.13 -10.14 -7.91
C THR A 125 8.98 -11.16 -8.68
N PRO A 126 9.90 -10.77 -9.58
CA PRO A 126 10.72 -11.71 -10.35
C PRO A 126 11.85 -12.30 -9.50
N ALA A 127 11.49 -13.08 -8.47
CA ALA A 127 12.36 -14.08 -7.84
C ALA A 127 12.11 -15.48 -8.44
N GLY A 128 11.67 -15.52 -9.72
CA GLY A 128 11.44 -16.71 -10.53
C GLY A 128 12.04 -16.61 -11.94
N GLN A 129 12.91 -15.64 -12.22
CA GLN A 129 13.79 -15.68 -13.39
C GLN A 129 15.14 -16.31 -13.02
N GLN A 130 15.16 -17.63 -12.85
CA GLN A 130 16.23 -18.39 -13.50
C GLN A 130 15.79 -18.58 -14.94
N LEU A 131 16.15 -17.63 -15.80
CA LEU A 131 16.23 -17.92 -17.23
C LEU A 131 17.37 -18.94 -17.39
N PRO A 132 17.13 -20.20 -17.78
CA PRO A 132 18.24 -21.03 -18.23
C PRO A 132 18.89 -20.34 -19.44
N ALA A 133 20.22 -20.19 -19.38
CA ALA A 133 21.03 -19.44 -20.33
C ALA A 133 21.09 -20.08 -21.74
N ASP A 134 20.38 -21.17 -22.02
CA ASP A 134 20.70 -22.05 -23.15
C ASP A 134 19.55 -22.31 -24.16
N TRP A 135 18.56 -21.43 -24.29
CA TRP A 135 17.50 -21.67 -25.29
C TRP A 135 17.80 -21.10 -26.69
N ARG A 136 18.86 -20.31 -26.89
CA ARG A 136 19.07 -19.56 -28.14
C ARG A 136 19.83 -20.26 -29.27
N HIS A 137 20.20 -21.53 -29.16
CA HIS A 137 20.77 -22.23 -30.32
C HIS A 137 20.33 -23.69 -30.40
N GLN A 138 19.11 -23.91 -30.88
CA GLN A 138 18.81 -25.10 -31.67
C GLN A 138 17.56 -24.90 -32.55
N VAL A 139 17.64 -24.02 -33.55
CA VAL A 139 17.01 -24.26 -34.86
C VAL A 139 17.77 -23.49 -35.95
N ASN A 140 18.84 -24.09 -36.46
CA ASN A 140 19.19 -24.30 -37.87
C ASN A 140 20.61 -24.84 -37.96
#